data_AF-A0A2M7M3K1-F1
#
_entry.id   AF-A0A2M7M3K1-F1
#
_cell.length_a   1.000
_cell.length_b   1.000
_cell.length_c   1.000
_cell.angle_alpha   90.00
_cell.angle_beta   90.00
_cell.angle_gamma   90.00
#
_symmetry.space_group_name_H-M   'P 1'
#
loop_
_entity.id
_entity.type
_entity.pdbx_description
1 polymer ?
#
loop_
_entity_poly.entity_id
_entity_poly.type
_entity_poly.pdbx_seq_one_letter_code
_entity_poly.pdbx_strand_id
1 'polypeptide(L)'
;MILVMKIKKINDRKLLWILLPVFFFWISGNVYADSIILKNGSILKGIIVKEYSDRVILRIPDGEVGVYKTLISRVVYLRPEQNLLEKGNEYAKKGEFDEALVQYREA
;
A
#
# COMPACT_ATOMS: atom_id res chain seq x y z
N MET A 1 3.43 -28.78 -49.96
CA MET A 1 2.05 -28.28 -49.82
C MET A 1 2.00 -27.39 -48.59
N ILE A 2 2.29 -26.10 -48.74
CA ILE A 2 2.40 -25.16 -47.61
C ILE A 2 1.11 -24.35 -47.58
N LEU A 3 0.30 -24.58 -46.54
CA LEU A 3 -0.97 -23.89 -46.31
C LEU A 3 -0.67 -22.45 -45.86
N VAL A 4 -0.61 -21.51 -46.81
CA VAL A 4 -0.46 -20.09 -46.48
C VAL A 4 -1.82 -19.56 -46.03
N MET A 5 -2.01 -19.49 -44.71
CA MET A 5 -3.21 -18.96 -44.08
C MET A 5 -3.28 -17.44 -44.33
N LYS A 6 -4.29 -17.02 -45.08
CA LYS A 6 -4.48 -15.63 -45.52
C LYS A 6 -5.00 -14.81 -44.34
N ILE A 7 -4.11 -14.07 -43.67
CA ILE A 7 -4.49 -13.16 -42.58
C ILE A 7 -5.30 -12.02 -43.20
N LYS A 8 -6.59 -11.96 -42.84
CA LYS A 8 -7.51 -10.91 -43.29
C LYS A 8 -7.05 -9.57 -42.69
N LYS A 9 -6.72 -8.60 -43.54
CA LYS A 9 -6.28 -7.26 -43.14
C LYS A 9 -7.40 -6.58 -42.35
N ILE A 10 -7.27 -6.55 -41.03
CA ILE A 10 -8.17 -5.82 -40.14
C ILE A 10 -7.89 -4.33 -40.33
N ASN A 11 -8.94 -3.55 -40.55
CA ASN A 11 -8.86 -2.11 -40.77
C ASN A 11 -8.26 -1.41 -39.54
N ASP A 12 -7.21 -0.61 -39.71
CA ASP A 12 -6.41 -0.03 -38.61
C ASP A 12 -7.25 0.73 -37.58
N ARG A 13 -8.33 1.39 -38.02
CA ARG A 13 -9.26 2.08 -37.12
C ARG A 13 -10.03 1.12 -36.20
N LYS A 14 -10.37 -0.11 -36.66
CA LYS A 14 -11.07 -1.12 -35.85
C LYS A 14 -10.14 -1.86 -34.89
N LEU A 15 -8.85 -1.96 -35.24
CA LEU A 15 -7.83 -2.53 -34.37
C LEU A 15 -7.61 -1.66 -33.11
N LEU A 16 -7.62 -0.33 -33.27
CA LEU A 16 -7.53 0.62 -32.16
C LEU A 16 -8.66 0.44 -31.14
N TRP A 17 -9.90 0.24 -31.58
CA TRP A 17 -11.05 0.02 -30.68
C TRP A 17 -11.01 -1.32 -29.93
N ILE A 18 -10.29 -2.32 -30.45
CA ILE A 18 -10.13 -3.64 -29.81
C ILE A 18 -8.96 -3.64 -28.81
N LEU A 19 -7.90 -2.88 -29.08
CA LEU A 19 -6.73 -2.76 -28.18
C LEU A 19 -7.00 -1.84 -26.99
N LEU A 20 -7.86 -0.83 -27.15
CA LEU A 20 -8.17 0.17 -26.11
C LEU A 20 -8.74 -0.43 -24.80
N PRO A 21 -9.69 -1.39 -24.82
CA PRO A 21 -10.19 -2.02 -23.57
C PRO A 21 -9.19 -2.99 -22.94
N VAL A 22 -8.30 -3.61 -23.72
CA VAL A 22 -7.25 -4.50 -23.18
C VAL A 22 -6.18 -3.71 -22.43
N PHE A 23 -5.86 -2.50 -22.90
CA PHE A 23 -4.93 -1.60 -22.21
C PHE A 23 -5.49 -1.07 -20.88
N PHE A 24 -6.81 -0.87 -20.80
CA PHE A 24 -7.47 -0.36 -19.59
C PHE A 24 -7.56 -1.40 -18.45
N PHE A 25 -7.48 -2.70 -18.78
CA PHE A 25 -7.54 -3.79 -17.79
C PHE A 25 -6.22 -4.01 -17.03
N TRP A 26 -5.12 -3.36 -17.43
CA TRP A 26 -3.81 -3.50 -16.78
C TRP A 26 -3.50 -2.42 -15.73
N ILE A 27 -4.34 -1.38 -15.58
CA ILE A 27 -4.04 -0.22 -14.72
C ILE A 27 -4.67 -0.33 -13.32
N SER A 28 -5.37 -1.41 -13.00
CA SER A 28 -5.89 -1.67 -11.64
C SER A 28 -4.78 -2.15 -10.70
N GLY A 29 -3.79 -1.27 -10.46
CA GLY A 29 -2.90 -1.40 -9.32
C GLY A 29 -3.75 -1.34 -8.04
N ASN A 30 -3.80 -2.45 -7.30
CA ASN A 30 -4.41 -2.47 -5.98
C ASN A 30 -3.60 -1.52 -5.08
N VAL A 31 -4.16 -0.33 -4.80
CA VAL A 31 -3.55 0.61 -3.86
C VAL A 31 -3.85 0.10 -2.45
N TYR A 32 -2.87 -0.58 -1.87
CA TYR A 32 -2.88 -1.08 -0.51
C TYR A 32 -2.52 0.07 0.45
N ALA A 33 -3.44 0.46 1.33
CA ALA A 33 -3.25 1.55 2.28
C ALA A 33 -3.70 1.14 3.70
N ASP A 34 -2.89 1.49 4.70
CA ASP A 34 -3.26 1.42 6.11
C ASP A 34 -4.32 2.49 6.43
N SER A 35 -5.01 2.33 7.55
CA SER A 35 -6.10 3.22 7.96
C SER A 35 -5.95 3.67 9.40
N ILE A 36 -5.96 4.98 9.63
CA ILE A 36 -6.01 5.61 10.95
C ILE A 36 -7.44 6.08 11.20
N ILE A 37 -8.06 5.58 12.27
CA ILE A 37 -9.38 6.02 12.72
C ILE A 37 -9.15 7.05 13.82
N LEU A 38 -9.66 8.27 13.62
CA LEU A 38 -9.58 9.36 14.58
C LEU A 38 -10.75 9.33 15.57
N LYS A 39 -10.59 9.98 16.72
CA LYS A 39 -11.62 10.05 17.79
C LYS A 39 -12.89 10.77 17.36
N ASN A 40 -12.80 11.68 16.40
CA ASN A 40 -13.95 12.35 15.78
C ASN A 40 -14.69 11.45 14.76
N GLY A 41 -14.23 10.21 14.54
CA GLY A 41 -14.80 9.28 13.58
C GLY A 41 -14.26 9.38 12.15
N SER A 42 -13.37 10.34 11.83
CA SER A 42 -12.79 10.42 10.50
C SER A 42 -11.76 9.32 10.26
N ILE A 43 -11.67 8.84 9.01
CA ILE A 43 -10.77 7.75 8.62
C ILE A 43 -9.75 8.32 7.63
N LEU A 44 -8.48 8.28 8.01
CA LEU A 44 -7.36 8.64 7.13
C LEU A 44 -6.75 7.37 6.56
N LYS A 45 -6.77 7.23 5.24
CA LYS A 45 -6.13 6.10 4.54
C LYS A 45 -4.79 6.55 3.98
N GLY A 46 -3.73 5.81 4.26
CA GLY A 46 -2.39 6.11 3.80
C GLY A 46 -1.38 5.06 4.26
N ILE A 47 -0.12 5.27 3.96
CA ILE A 47 0.97 4.41 4.42
C ILE A 47 1.61 5.05 5.64
N ILE A 48 1.75 4.31 6.74
CA ILE A 48 2.46 4.84 7.91
C ILE A 48 3.95 4.81 7.61
N VAL A 49 4.57 6.00 7.57
CA VAL A 49 6.00 6.13 7.22
C VAL A 49 6.87 6.10 8.47
N LYS A 50 6.43 6.78 9.53
CA LYS A 50 7.15 6.88 10.80
C LYS A 50 6.19 6.98 11.96
N GLU A 51 6.53 6.28 13.05
CA GLU A 51 5.82 6.38 14.31
C GLU A 51 6.73 7.07 15.35
N TYR A 52 6.31 8.23 15.86
CA TYR A 52 6.96 8.89 16.99
C TYR A 52 6.17 8.63 18.29
N SER A 53 6.71 9.09 19.41
CA SER A 53 6.07 8.97 20.72
C SER A 53 4.76 9.77 20.81
N ASP A 54 4.66 10.94 20.16
CA ASP A 54 3.51 11.84 20.23
C ASP A 54 2.63 11.83 18.96
N ARG A 55 3.18 11.43 17.81
CA ARG A 55 2.52 11.52 16.50
C ARG A 55 2.88 10.37 15.56
N VAL A 56 2.05 10.16 14.55
CA VAL A 56 2.27 9.23 13.44
C VAL A 56 2.35 10.03 12.15
N ILE A 57 3.35 9.77 11.32
CA ILE A 57 3.48 10.38 10.00
C ILE A 57 2.86 9.43 8.97
N LEU A 58 1.78 9.88 8.34
CA LEU A 58 1.04 9.15 7.33
C LEU A 58 1.33 9.76 5.95
N ARG A 59 1.75 8.94 4.99
CA ARG A 59 1.88 9.35 3.58
C ARG A 59 0.59 9.03 2.84
N ILE A 60 -0.03 10.09 2.35
CA ILE A 60 -1.24 10.08 1.53
C ILE A 60 -0.87 10.54 0.11
N PRO A 61 -1.75 10.37 -0.90
CA PRO A 61 -1.48 10.85 -2.25
C PRO A 61 -1.15 12.35 -2.33
N ASP A 62 -1.70 13.13 -1.41
CA ASP A 62 -1.53 14.59 -1.31
C ASP A 62 -0.26 15.02 -0.54
N GLY A 63 0.54 14.06 -0.04
CA GLY A 63 1.78 14.32 0.68
C GLY A 63 1.88 13.60 2.03
N GLU A 64 2.63 14.16 2.96
CA GLU A 64 2.80 13.60 4.31
C GLU A 64 2.01 14.41 5.33
N VAL A 65 1.23 13.71 6.16
CA VAL A 65 0.41 14.28 7.21
C VAL A 65 0.84 13.72 8.56
N GLY A 66 1.19 14.62 9.48
CA GLY A 66 1.44 14.26 10.87
C GLY A 66 0.15 14.26 11.68
N VAL A 67 -0.21 13.11 12.26
CA VAL A 67 -1.40 12.95 13.10
C VAL A 67 -0.97 12.67 14.54
N TYR A 68 -1.41 13.50 15.47
CA TYR A 68 -1.13 13.30 16.90
C TYR A 68 -1.86 12.08 17.46
N LYS A 69 -1.16 11.25 18.24
CA LYS A 69 -1.73 10.05 18.86
C LYS A 69 -2.89 10.36 19.80
N THR A 70 -2.92 11.56 20.39
CA THR A 70 -4.02 12.06 21.21
C THR A 70 -5.36 12.12 20.46
N LEU A 71 -5.31 12.30 19.14
CA LEU A 71 -6.48 12.36 18.25
C LEU A 71 -6.81 11.00 17.62
N ILE A 72 -5.89 10.05 17.68
CA ILE A 72 -6.08 8.71 17.11
C ILE A 72 -6.93 7.89 18.09
N SER A 73 -7.95 7.24 17.55
CA SER A 73 -8.74 6.23 18.26
C SER A 73 -8.07 4.87 18.13
N ARG A 74 -7.79 4.46 16.88
CA ARG A 74 -7.05 3.22 16.59
C ARG A 74 -6.38 3.28 15.22
N VAL A 75 -5.32 2.48 15.08
CA VAL A 75 -4.62 2.27 13.82
C VAL A 75 -4.94 0.87 13.31
N VAL A 76 -5.29 0.75 12.03
CA VAL A 76 -5.57 -0.51 11.34
C VAL A 76 -4.55 -0.67 10.23
N TYR A 77 -3.62 -1.59 10.46
CA TYR A 77 -2.62 -1.95 9.46
C TYR A 77 -3.21 -2.98 8.50
N LEU A 78 -2.96 -2.80 7.22
CA LEU A 78 -3.39 -3.77 6.21
C LEU A 78 -2.63 -5.10 6.38
N ARG A 79 -1.34 -5.02 6.70
CA ARG A 79 -0.47 -6.18 6.94
C ARG A 79 0.11 -6.08 8.35
N PRO A 80 -0.57 -6.62 9.38
CA PRO A 80 -0.11 -6.52 10.76
C PRO A 80 1.27 -7.15 10.95
N GLU A 81 1.53 -8.29 10.30
CA GLU A 81 2.81 -9.01 10.33
C GLU A 81 3.96 -8.11 9.84
N GLN A 82 3.78 -7.43 8.70
CA GLN A 82 4.80 -6.55 8.14
C GLN A 82 5.10 -5.37 9.07
N ASN A 83 4.07 -4.80 9.70
CA ASN A 83 4.25 -3.75 10.70
C ASN A 83 5.01 -4.24 11.94
N LEU A 84 4.75 -5.47 12.42
CA LEU A 84 5.49 -6.06 13.55
C LEU A 84 6.97 -6.30 13.19
N LEU A 85 7.24 -6.79 11.98
CA LEU A 85 8.61 -6.94 11.48
C LEU A 85 9.33 -5.58 11.39
N GLU A 86 8.67 -4.54 10.88
CA GLU A 86 9.24 -3.20 10.80
C GLU A 86 9.54 -2.63 12.20
N LYS A 87 8.65 -2.82 13.17
CA LYS A 87 8.90 -2.44 14.58
C LYS A 87 10.07 -3.20 15.18
N GLY A 88 10.14 -4.52 14.99
CA GLY A 88 11.29 -5.31 15.43
C GLY A 88 12.60 -4.80 14.84
N ASN A 89 12.60 -4.45 13.55
CA ASN A 89 13.77 -3.86 12.88
C ASN A 89 14.16 -2.48 13.45
N GLU A 90 13.20 -1.65 13.85
CA GLU A 90 13.48 -0.37 14.50
C GLU A 90 14.14 -0.56 15.87
N TYR A 91 13.63 -1.49 16.69
CA TYR A 91 14.21 -1.83 17.98
C TYR A 91 15.62 -2.41 17.84
N ALA A 92 15.82 -3.33 16.89
CA ALA A 92 17.13 -3.90 16.60
C ALA A 92 18.16 -2.83 16.18
N LYS A 93 17.75 -1.82 15.40
CA LYS A 93 18.61 -0.69 15.01
C LYS A 93 19.01 0.20 16.19
N LYS A 94 18.17 0.29 17.23
CA LYS A 94 18.45 1.04 18.46
C LYS A 94 19.31 0.25 19.46
N GLY A 95 19.51 -1.06 19.21
CA GLY A 95 20.18 -1.98 20.15
C GLY A 95 19.25 -2.55 21.22
N GLU A 96 17.95 -2.31 21.10
CA GLU A 96 16.88 -2.80 21.99
C GLU A 96 16.47 -4.22 21.54
N PHE A 97 17.37 -5.19 21.73
CA PHE A 97 17.21 -6.54 21.16
C PHE A 97 16.09 -7.35 21.80
N ASP A 98 15.80 -7.15 23.08
CA ASP A 98 14.74 -7.86 23.79
C ASP A 98 13.36 -7.45 23.24
N GLU A 99 13.15 -6.15 23.05
CA GLU A 99 11.97 -5.58 22.44
C GLU A 99 11.82 -6.02 20.98
N ALA A 100 12.94 -6.04 20.22
CA ALA A 100 12.94 -6.55 18.85
C ALA A 100 12.49 -8.01 18.78
N LEU A 101 13.00 -8.87 19.68
CA LEU A 101 12.63 -10.28 19.75
C LEU A 101 11.16 -10.51 20.07
N VAL A 102 10.56 -9.68 20.94
CA VAL A 102 9.12 -9.73 21.22
C VAL A 102 8.35 -9.47 19.92
N GLN A 103 8.68 -8.39 19.20
CA GLN A 103 7.98 -8.05 17.96
C GLN A 103 8.16 -9.11 16.87
N TYR A 104 9.35 -9.68 16.70
CA TYR A 104 9.58 -10.74 15.72
C TYR A 104 8.88 -12.06 16.03
N ARG A 105 8.60 -12.36 17.31
CA ARG A 105 7.85 -13.56 17.70
C ARG A 105 6.35 -13.40 17.48
N GLU A 106 5.85 -12.17 17.58
CA GLU A 106 4.43 -11.84 17.37
C GLU A 106 4.08 -11.64 15.89
N ALA A 107 5.08 -11.37 15.05
CA ALA A 107 4.96 -11.20 13.60
C ALA A 107 4.63 -12.52 12.88
#